data_AF-A0A382CG60-F1
#
_entry.id   AF-A0A382CG60-F1
#
_cell.length_a   1.000
_cell.length_b   1.000
_cell.length_c   1.000
_cell.angle_alpha   90.00
_cell.angle_beta   90.00
_cell.angle_gamma   90.00
#
_symmetry.space_group_name_H-M   'P 1'
#
loop_
_entity.id
_entity.type
_entity.pdbx_description
1 polymer ?
#
loop_
_entity_poly.entity_id
_entity_poly.type
_entity_poly.pdbx_seq_one_letter_code
_entity_poly.pdbx_strand_id
1 'polypeptide(L)'
;MYKVKLENFTGPLDLLLYFIRRDEIDVYDIPIARITAEYMETLDMMQTLNLNVAGEFILMAATLMRIKAKMLLPKPQLGDEDEVEDPR
;
A
#
# COMPACT_ATOMS: atom_id res chain seq x y z
N MET A 1 24.05 -1.44 10.18
CA MET A 1 23.35 -1.82 8.93
C MET A 1 22.65 -3.15 9.20
N TYR A 2 21.36 -3.12 9.53
CA TYR A 2 20.59 -4.35 9.76
C TYR A 2 20.31 -5.00 8.39
N LYS A 3 20.94 -6.15 8.13
CA LYS A 3 20.55 -7.00 6.99
C LYS A 3 19.20 -7.61 7.33
N VAL A 4 18.15 -7.15 6.64
CA VAL A 4 16.83 -7.78 6.71
C VAL A 4 16.97 -9.18 6.13
N LYS A 5 16.98 -10.20 6.98
CA LYS A 5 16.81 -11.58 6.55
C LYS A 5 15.34 -11.75 6.20
N LEU A 6 15.04 -11.79 4.91
CA LEU A 6 13.70 -12.00 4.35
C LEU A 6 13.10 -13.38 4.72
N GLU A 7 13.89 -14.30 5.28
CA GLU A 7 13.49 -15.64 5.74
C GLU A 7 12.53 -15.62 6.96
N ASN A 8 12.29 -14.48 7.59
CA ASN A 8 11.51 -14.40 8.84
C ASN A 8 10.07 -13.90 8.68
N PHE A 9 9.64 -13.46 7.50
CA PHE A 9 8.27 -12.97 7.34
C PHE A 9 7.32 -14.12 7.08
N THR A 10 6.34 -14.28 7.96
CA THR A 10 5.34 -15.35 7.85
C THR A 10 4.29 -15.07 6.77
N GLY A 11 4.27 -13.84 6.23
CA GLY A 11 3.35 -13.44 5.17
C GLY A 11 3.40 -11.94 4.85
N PRO A 12 2.53 -11.47 3.94
CA PRO A 12 2.57 -10.10 3.43
C PRO A 12 2.20 -9.03 4.48
N LEU A 13 1.35 -9.36 5.45
CA LEU A 13 0.96 -8.43 6.52
C LEU A 13 2.12 -8.19 7.51
N ASP A 14 2.91 -9.22 7.80
CA ASP A 14 4.07 -9.11 8.68
C ASP A 14 5.14 -8.20 8.07
N LEU A 15 5.33 -8.30 6.75
CA LEU A 15 6.19 -7.38 6.00
C LEU A 15 5.70 -5.93 6.08
N LEU A 16 4.37 -5.70 5.98
CA LEU A 16 3.80 -4.36 6.14
C LEU A 16 3.98 -3.83 7.58
N LEU A 17 3.73 -4.65 8.59
CA LEU A 17 3.95 -4.29 9.99
C LEU A 17 5.42 -3.97 10.26
N TYR A 18 6.34 -4.67 9.61
CA TYR A 18 7.75 -4.36 9.67
C TYR A 18 8.04 -2.96 9.13
N PHE A 19 7.51 -2.56 7.97
CA PHE A 19 7.70 -1.20 7.44
C PHE A 19 7.14 -0.14 8.39
N ILE A 20 5.92 -0.37 8.89
CA ILE A 20 5.26 0.56 9.82
C ILE A 20 6.11 0.76 11.08
N ARG A 21 6.61 -0.32 11.68
CA ARG A 21 7.46 -0.23 12.88
C ARG A 21 8.83 0.36 12.59
N ARG A 22 9.47 -0.02 11.48
CA ARG A 22 10.81 0.45 11.08
C ARG A 22 10.83 1.96 10.86
N ASP A 23 9.76 2.47 10.24
CA ASP A 23 9.65 3.87 9.83
C ASP A 23 8.82 4.73 10.80
N GLU A 24 8.45 4.16 11.95
CA GLU A 24 7.64 4.82 12.99
C GLU A 24 6.37 5.47 12.43
N ILE A 25 5.72 4.77 11.49
CA ILE A 25 4.49 5.23 10.85
C ILE A 25 3.30 5.03 11.80
N ASP A 26 2.43 6.03 11.89
CA ASP A 26 1.15 5.87 12.57
C ASP A 26 0.26 4.89 11.81
N VAL A 27 -0.23 3.85 12.49
CA VAL A 27 -1.15 2.85 11.92
C VAL A 27 -2.48 3.47 11.48
N TYR A 28 -2.87 4.62 12.04
CA TYR A 28 -4.07 5.35 11.64
C TYR A 28 -3.85 6.26 10.42
N ASP A 29 -2.60 6.63 10.12
CA ASP A 29 -2.25 7.50 9.00
C ASP A 29 -1.07 6.93 8.20
N ILE A 30 -1.41 5.90 7.41
CA ILE A 30 -0.42 5.18 6.62
C ILE A 30 -0.24 5.87 5.25
N PRO A 31 0.96 6.35 4.89
CA PRO A 31 1.24 6.88 3.57
C PRO A 31 1.28 5.76 2.53
N ILE A 32 0.10 5.40 1.99
CA ILE A 32 -0.09 4.27 1.05
C ILE A 32 0.87 4.35 -0.13
N ALA A 33 1.12 5.55 -0.68
CA ALA A 33 2.02 5.72 -1.80
C ALA A 33 3.46 5.26 -1.52
N ARG A 34 3.96 5.54 -0.29
CA ARG A 34 5.29 5.17 0.19
C ARG A 34 5.34 3.67 0.50
N ILE A 35 4.42 3.17 1.31
CA ILE A 35 4.36 1.73 1.65
C ILE A 35 4.26 0.86 0.40
N THR A 36 3.45 1.27 -0.58
CA THR A 36 3.33 0.52 -1.84
C THR A 36 4.66 0.45 -2.58
N ALA A 37 5.43 1.55 -2.62
CA ALA A 37 6.72 1.58 -3.31
C ALA A 37 7.74 0.67 -2.62
N GLU A 38 7.85 0.75 -1.30
CA GLU A 38 8.77 -0.09 -0.52
C GLU A 38 8.42 -1.58 -0.59
N TYR A 39 7.12 -1.89 -0.58
CA TYR A 39 6.64 -3.27 -0.77
C TYR A 39 7.07 -3.83 -2.13
N MET A 40 6.94 -3.03 -3.19
CA MET A 40 7.36 -3.43 -4.54
C MET A 40 8.88 -3.60 -4.66
N GLU A 41 9.67 -2.71 -4.07
CA GLU A 41 11.13 -2.84 -4.03
C GLU A 41 11.55 -4.13 -3.32
N THR A 42 10.87 -4.46 -2.22
CA THR A 42 11.13 -5.70 -1.49
C THR A 42 10.82 -6.94 -2.33
N LEU A 43 9.70 -6.94 -3.07
CA LEU A 43 9.37 -8.02 -3.99
C LEU A 43 10.37 -8.16 -5.15
N ASP A 44 10.82 -7.04 -5.71
CA ASP A 44 11.81 -7.04 -6.79
C ASP A 44 13.16 -7.61 -6.32
N MET A 45 13.57 -7.28 -5.10
CA MET A 45 14.74 -7.90 -4.46
C MET A 45 14.55 -9.41 -4.27
N MET A 46 13.36 -9.84 -3.83
CA MET A 46 13.07 -11.28 -3.69
C MET A 46 13.16 -12.02 -5.03
N GLN A 47 12.63 -11.43 -6.11
CA GLN A 47 12.71 -11.99 -7.45
C GLN A 47 14.15 -12.05 -7.96
N THR A 48 14.92 -10.97 -7.77
CA THR A 48 16.33 -10.87 -8.19
C THR A 48 17.21 -11.89 -7.48
N LEU A 49 16.90 -12.19 -6.21
CA LEU A 49 17.60 -13.22 -5.42
C LEU A 49 17.12 -14.65 -5.69
N ASN A 50 16.23 -14.85 -6.70
CA ASN A 50 15.59 -16.13 -7.02
C ASN A 50 14.87 -16.78 -5.82
N LEU A 51 14.30 -15.97 -4.92
CA LEU A 51 13.47 -16.46 -3.83
C LEU A 51 12.07 -16.79 -4.37
N ASN A 52 11.48 -17.89 -3.90
CA ASN A 52 10.11 -18.26 -4.24
C ASN A 52 9.15 -17.24 -3.62
N VAL A 53 8.58 -16.35 -4.44
CA VAL A 53 7.55 -15.40 -4.02
C VAL A 53 6.21 -16.12 -3.95
N ALA A 54 5.59 -16.16 -2.77
CA ALA A 54 4.27 -16.77 -2.60
C ALA A 54 3.15 -15.89 -3.20
N GLY A 55 2.09 -16.51 -3.71
CA GLY A 55 0.97 -15.81 -4.36
C GLY A 55 0.28 -14.77 -3.48
N GLU A 56 0.31 -14.96 -2.16
CA GLU A 56 -0.21 -13.98 -1.18
C GLU A 56 0.52 -12.63 -1.22
N PHE A 57 1.82 -12.62 -1.52
CA PHE A 57 2.60 -11.39 -1.64
C PHE A 57 2.23 -10.63 -2.91
N ILE A 58 2.01 -11.35 -4.01
CA ILE A 58 1.54 -10.77 -5.26
C ILE A 58 0.12 -10.20 -5.09
N LEU A 59 -0.76 -10.91 -4.37
CA LEU A 59 -2.10 -10.43 -4.05
C LEU A 59 -2.06 -9.13 -3.21
N MET A 60 -1.15 -9.04 -2.25
CA MET A 60 -0.98 -7.83 -1.45
C MET A 60 -0.44 -6.67 -2.29
N ALA A 61 0.57 -6.91 -3.15
CA ALA A 61 1.07 -5.90 -4.08
C ALA A 61 -0.05 -5.33 -4.96
N ALA A 62 -0.86 -6.20 -5.57
CA ALA A 62 -2.00 -5.79 -6.39
C ALA A 62 -3.03 -4.99 -5.58
N THR A 63 -3.25 -5.35 -4.31
CA THR A 63 -4.15 -4.65 -3.41
C THR A 63 -3.65 -3.25 -3.08
N LEU A 64 -2.37 -3.09 -2.74
CA LEU A 64 -1.75 -1.80 -2.47
C LEU A 64 -1.78 -0.89 -3.70
N MET A 65 -1.44 -1.42 -4.88
CA MET A 65 -1.55 -0.66 -6.14
C MET A 65 -2.98 -0.18 -6.39
N ARG A 66 -3.99 -1.03 -6.19
CA ARG A 66 -5.40 -0.66 -6.35
C ARG A 66 -5.80 0.45 -5.39
N ILE A 67 -5.38 0.39 -4.13
CA ILE A 67 -5.67 1.44 -3.14
C ILE A 67 -5.00 2.74 -3.58
N LYS A 68 -3.70 2.70 -3.92
CA LYS A 68 -2.95 3.87 -4.41
C LYS A 68 -3.62 4.50 -5.63
N ALA A 69 -4.02 3.69 -6.61
CA ALA A 69 -4.70 4.16 -7.81
C ALA A 69 -6.01 4.86 -7.46
N LYS A 70 -6.87 4.24 -6.62
CA LYS A 70 -8.14 4.84 -6.19
C LYS A 70 -7.94 6.17 -5.44
N MET A 71 -6.91 6.29 -4.61
CA MET A 71 -6.60 7.52 -3.88
C MET A 71 -6.13 8.66 -4.80
N LEU A 72 -5.51 8.33 -5.94
CA LEU A 72 -5.05 9.30 -6.92
C LEU A 72 -6.15 9.72 -7.91
N LEU A 73 -7.26 8.98 -7.98
CA LEU A 73 -8.38 9.37 -8.83
C LEU A 73 -8.97 10.68 -8.32
N PRO A 74 -9.28 11.64 -9.22
CA PRO A 74 -10.01 12.83 -8.83
C PRO A 74 -11.34 12.40 -8.22
N LYS A 75 -11.69 13.00 -7.07
CA LYS A 75 -13.04 12.84 -6.54
C LYS A 75 -13.99 13.35 -7.61
N PRO A 76 -15.06 12.61 -7.97
CA PRO A 76 -16.09 13.17 -8.81
C PRO A 76 -16.49 14.49 -8.17
N GLN A 77 -16.43 15.58 -8.94
CA GLN A 77 -17.12 16.81 -8.57
C GLN A 77 -18.58 16.37 -8.45
N LEU A 78 -19.09 16.21 -7.22
CA LEU A 78 -20.52 16.40 -7.04
C LEU A 78 -20.72 17.83 -7.52
N GLY A 79 -21.29 17.97 -8.71
CA GLY A 79 -21.59 19.27 -9.26
C GLY A 79 -22.37 20.05 -8.22
N ASP A 80 -22.11 21.34 -8.17
CA ASP A 80 -23.01 22.35 -7.59
C ASP A 80 -24.35 22.32 -8.35
N GLU A 81 -25.12 21.24 -8.17
CA GLU A 81 -26.49 21.05 -8.64
C GLU A 81 -27.30 20.45 -7.49
N ASP A 82 -27.36 21.15 -6.36
CA ASP A 82 -28.43 21.06 -5.37
C ASP A 82 -28.47 22.36 -4.53
N GLU A 83 -28.30 23.53 -5.17
CA GLU A 83 -29.13 24.68 -4.77
C GLU A 83 -30.51 24.44 -5.41
N VAL A 84 -31.29 23.55 -4.79
CA VAL A 84 -32.74 23.62 -4.93
C VAL A 84 -33.14 24.89 -4.17
N GLU A 85 -33.12 26.01 -4.90
CA GLU A 85 -33.70 27.26 -4.47
C GLU A 85 -35.19 26.97 -4.19
N ASP A 86 -35.55 26.89 -2.91
CA ASP A 86 -36.92 26.69 -2.44
C ASP A 86 -37.82 27.78 -3.04
N PRO A 87 -38.72 27.46 -4.00
CA PRO A 87 -39.54 28.48 -4.61
C PRO A 87 -40.90 28.50 -3.91
N ARG A 88 -40.92 29.08 -2.70
CA ARG A 88 -42.12 29.53 -1.94
C ARG A 88 -43.14 28.51 -1.44
#